data_AF-A0A3C0QDG2-F1
#
_entry.id   AF-A0A3C0QDG2-F1
#
_cell.length_a   1.000
_cell.length_b   1.000
_cell.length_c   1.000
_cell.angle_alpha   90.00
_cell.angle_beta   90.00
_cell.angle_gamma   90.00
#
_symmetry.space_group_name_H-M   'P 1'
#
loop_
_entity.id
_entity.type
_entity.pdbx_description
1 polymer ?
#
loop_
_entity_poly.entity_id
_entity_poly.type
_entity_poly.pdbx_seq_one_letter_code
_entity_poly.pdbx_strand_id
1 'polypeptide(L)'
;MAISALASPASADTVNARCDIYPKGEDHALDSIPCTFSQRQGYIRIDREDGISHDLSPVGDTPGNYVDQSGHPVYRQSDLGKDGLIFRMPTESVYVYWDASSL
;
A
#
# COMPACT_ATOMS: atom_id res chain seq x y z
N MET A 1 -18.46 -36.84 -7.43
CA MET A 1 -18.63 -35.38 -7.65
C MET A 1 -17.31 -34.74 -7.21
N ALA A 2 -16.41 -34.47 -8.15
CA ALA A 2 -15.08 -33.92 -7.84
C ALA A 2 -15.14 -32.40 -7.99
N ILE A 3 -15.01 -31.67 -6.89
CA ILE A 3 -14.85 -30.23 -6.90
C ILE A 3 -13.33 -29.99 -6.96
N SER A 4 -12.80 -29.85 -8.17
CA SER A 4 -11.45 -29.34 -8.37
C SER A 4 -11.47 -27.84 -8.10
N ALA A 5 -11.05 -27.44 -6.90
CA ALA A 5 -10.72 -26.04 -6.61
C ALA A 5 -9.46 -25.67 -7.41
N LEU A 6 -9.66 -24.97 -8.54
CA LEU A 6 -8.57 -24.27 -9.21
C LEU A 6 -8.14 -23.12 -8.29
N ALA A 7 -7.09 -23.33 -7.51
CA ALA A 7 -6.40 -22.23 -6.85
C ALA A 7 -5.77 -21.36 -7.96
N SER A 8 -6.43 -20.26 -8.30
CA SER A 8 -5.78 -19.22 -9.11
C SER A 8 -4.49 -18.80 -8.40
N PRO A 9 -3.37 -18.61 -9.12
CA PRO A 9 -2.22 -17.97 -8.52
C PRO A 9 -2.67 -16.58 -8.05
N ALA A 10 -2.77 -16.38 -6.74
CA ALA A 10 -2.88 -15.06 -6.19
C ALA A 10 -1.58 -14.35 -6.57
N SER A 11 -1.63 -13.39 -7.50
CA SER A 11 -0.48 -12.56 -7.82
C SER A 11 -0.10 -11.85 -6.53
N ALA A 12 0.95 -12.36 -5.90
CA ALA A 12 1.59 -11.73 -4.78
C ALA A 12 2.48 -10.64 -5.39
N ASP A 13 1.88 -9.50 -5.73
CA ASP A 13 2.59 -8.41 -6.37
C ASP A 13 3.46 -7.74 -5.32
N THR A 14 4.67 -8.27 -5.14
CA THR A 14 5.76 -7.60 -4.43
C THR A 14 6.58 -6.83 -5.45
N VAL A 15 6.78 -5.54 -5.22
CA VAL A 15 7.48 -4.65 -6.15
C VAL A 15 8.29 -3.61 -5.38
N ASN A 16 9.48 -3.29 -5.89
CA ASN A 16 10.24 -2.13 -5.43
C ASN A 16 9.58 -0.86 -5.97
N ALA A 17 9.41 0.13 -5.12
CA ALA A 17 8.69 1.37 -5.40
C ALA A 17 9.45 2.56 -4.82
N ARG A 18 9.03 3.77 -5.21
CA ARG A 18 9.33 5.01 -4.48
C ARG A 18 8.13 5.35 -3.60
N CYS A 19 8.38 5.72 -2.35
CA CYS A 19 7.35 6.19 -1.42
C CYS A 19 7.60 7.67 -1.11
N ASP A 20 6.63 8.51 -1.47
CA ASP A 20 6.63 9.92 -1.05
C ASP A 20 5.74 10.04 0.20
N ILE A 21 6.30 10.63 1.25
CA ILE A 21 5.70 10.68 2.60
C ILE A 21 5.14 12.08 2.85
N TYR A 22 3.83 12.17 3.03
CA TYR A 22 3.13 13.43 3.31
C TYR A 22 2.60 13.41 4.74
N PRO A 23 3.18 14.16 5.70
CA PRO A 23 2.60 14.28 7.02
C PRO A 23 1.15 14.81 6.95
N LYS A 24 0.32 14.44 7.92
CA LYS A 24 -1.09 14.84 7.90
C LYS A 24 -1.24 16.36 7.85
N GLY A 25 -1.94 16.84 6.81
CA GLY A 25 -2.23 18.26 6.63
C GLY A 25 -1.20 18.99 5.77
N GLU A 26 -0.08 18.35 5.44
CA GLU A 26 0.92 18.88 4.54
C GLU A 26 0.53 18.62 3.07
N ASP A 27 0.90 19.55 2.20
CA ASP A 27 0.67 19.50 0.75
C ASP A 27 1.94 19.14 -0.04
N HIS A 28 3.06 18.98 0.65
CA HIS A 28 4.34 18.59 0.09
C HIS A 28 4.86 17.32 0.78
N ALA A 29 5.61 16.52 0.02
CA ALA A 29 6.31 15.38 0.59
C ALA A 29 7.41 15.89 1.54
N LEU A 30 7.42 15.35 2.75
CA LEU A 30 8.53 15.53 3.69
C LEU A 30 9.75 14.75 3.23
N ASP A 31 9.53 13.57 2.66
CA ASP A 31 10.59 12.68 2.19
C ASP A 31 10.15 11.85 0.99
N SER A 32 11.12 11.42 0.19
CA SER A 32 10.96 10.54 -0.97
C SER A 32 12.00 9.45 -0.87
N ILE A 33 11.56 8.24 -0.53
CA ILE A 33 12.44 7.13 -0.16
C ILE A 33 12.11 5.86 -0.94
N PRO A 34 13.09 4.97 -1.18
CA PRO A 34 12.80 3.61 -1.60
C PRO A 34 11.84 2.90 -0.64
N CYS A 35 10.96 2.09 -1.20
CA CYS A 35 10.12 1.19 -0.42
C CYS A 35 9.82 -0.10 -1.19
N THR A 36 9.38 -1.12 -0.46
CA THR A 36 8.83 -2.34 -1.05
C THR A 36 7.33 -2.37 -0.78
N PHE A 37 6.55 -2.43 -1.85
CA PHE A 37 5.11 -2.65 -1.78
C PHE A 37 4.82 -4.14 -1.96
N SER A 38 3.91 -4.69 -1.17
CA SER A 38 3.38 -6.03 -1.42
C SER A 38 1.90 -6.14 -1.15
N GLN A 39 1.18 -6.85 -2.02
CA GLN A 39 -0.22 -7.22 -1.79
C GLN A 39 -0.40 -8.73 -1.92
N ARG A 40 -0.95 -9.38 -0.88
CA ARG A 40 -1.18 -10.83 -0.85
C ARG A 40 -2.50 -11.15 -0.13
N GLN A 41 -3.39 -11.86 -0.80
CA GLN A 41 -4.69 -12.27 -0.25
C GLN A 41 -5.49 -11.08 0.34
N GLY A 42 -5.40 -9.92 -0.30
CA GLY A 42 -6.06 -8.69 0.14
C GLY A 42 -5.26 -7.88 1.17
N TYR A 43 -4.33 -8.47 1.91
CA TYR A 43 -3.43 -7.76 2.82
C TYR A 43 -2.40 -6.96 2.04
N ILE A 44 -2.02 -5.80 2.57
CA ILE A 44 -0.99 -4.94 2.01
C ILE A 44 0.12 -4.76 3.05
N ARG A 45 1.36 -4.76 2.59
CA ARG A 45 2.52 -4.35 3.38
C ARG A 45 3.36 -3.35 2.59
N ILE A 46 3.74 -2.26 3.24
CA ILE A 46 4.62 -1.22 2.71
C ILE A 46 5.82 -1.13 3.64
N ASP A 47 6.98 -1.63 3.19
CA ASP A 47 8.23 -1.53 3.93
C ASP A 47 9.04 -0.35 3.38
N ARG A 48 9.22 0.70 4.18
CA ARG A 48 10.00 1.89 3.84
C ARG A 48 11.46 1.70 4.21
N GLU A 49 12.38 2.32 3.46
CA GLU A 49 13.82 2.24 3.76
C GLU A 49 14.19 2.88 5.11
N ASP A 50 13.41 3.85 5.59
CA ASP A 50 13.58 4.46 6.92
C ASP A 50 13.24 3.54 8.11
N GLY A 51 12.87 2.28 7.82
CA GLY A 51 12.59 1.25 8.80
C GLY A 51 11.13 1.20 9.27
N ILE A 52 10.26 2.08 8.78
CA ILE A 52 8.83 2.03 9.07
C ILE A 52 8.14 1.01 8.17
N SER A 53 7.28 0.19 8.75
CA SER A 53 6.48 -0.80 8.01
C SER A 53 4.99 -0.60 8.30
N HIS A 54 4.20 -0.57 7.23
CA HIS A 54 2.74 -0.48 7.33
C HIS A 54 2.13 -1.81 6.90
N ASP A 55 1.70 -2.62 7.87
CA ASP A 55 0.90 -3.82 7.62
C ASP A 55 -0.60 -3.45 7.69
N LEU A 56 -1.31 -3.68 6.58
CA LEU A 56 -2.69 -3.25 6.38
C LEU A 56 -3.59 -4.47 6.15
N SER A 57 -4.59 -4.64 7.02
CA SER A 57 -5.59 -5.71 6.92
C SER A 57 -6.85 -5.19 6.21
N PRO A 58 -7.38 -5.90 5.21
CA PRO A 58 -8.58 -5.46 4.50
C PRO A 58 -9.81 -5.50 5.41
N VAL A 59 -10.73 -4.56 5.22
CA VAL A 59 -11.99 -4.48 5.97
C VAL A 59 -13.18 -4.65 5.04
N GLY A 60 -13.98 -5.70 5.30
CA GLY A 60 -15.15 -6.05 4.50
C GLY A 60 -14.80 -6.44 3.06
N ASP A 61 -15.82 -6.45 2.21
CA ASP A 61 -15.68 -6.89 0.81
C ASP A 61 -15.42 -5.74 -0.16
N THR A 62 -15.44 -4.49 0.31
CA THR A 62 -15.22 -3.30 -0.53
C THR A 62 -13.73 -2.99 -0.63
N PRO A 63 -13.12 -3.04 -1.84
CA PRO A 63 -11.71 -2.74 -2.01
C PRO A 63 -11.37 -1.32 -1.56
N GLY A 64 -10.18 -1.16 -0.98
CA GLY A 64 -9.64 0.15 -0.60
C GLY A 64 -9.81 0.52 0.87
N ASN A 65 -10.54 -0.28 1.65
CA ASN A 65 -10.71 -0.08 3.08
C ASN A 65 -9.81 -1.03 3.86
N TYR A 66 -8.99 -0.48 4.74
CA TYR A 66 -8.00 -1.21 5.53
C TYR A 66 -7.99 -0.75 6.98
N VAL A 67 -7.39 -1.55 7.85
CA VAL A 67 -6.90 -1.12 9.16
C VAL A 67 -5.41 -1.38 9.29
N ASP A 68 -4.71 -0.48 9.99
CA ASP A 68 -3.32 -0.68 10.36
C ASP A 68 -3.18 -1.68 11.53
N GLN A 69 -1.93 -1.94 11.93
CA GLN A 69 -1.59 -2.82 13.06
C GLN A 69 -2.20 -2.37 14.41
N SER A 70 -2.56 -1.10 14.54
CA SER A 70 -3.19 -0.52 15.73
C SER A 70 -4.73 -0.46 15.63
N GLY A 71 -5.30 -0.94 14.52
CA GLY A 71 -6.74 -0.92 14.27
C GLY A 71 -7.28 0.41 13.74
N HIS A 72 -6.42 1.35 13.38
CA HIS A 72 -6.88 2.61 12.79
C HIS A 72 -7.21 2.46 11.31
N PRO A 73 -8.23 3.17 10.80
CA PRO A 73 -8.62 3.07 9.40
C PRO A 73 -7.55 3.64 8.47
N VAL A 74 -7.33 2.94 7.36
CA VAL A 74 -6.46 3.34 6.25
C VAL A 74 -7.24 3.21 4.94
N TYR A 75 -7.14 4.24 4.09
CA TYR A 75 -7.87 4.27 2.82
C TYR A 75 -6.91 4.28 1.64
N ARG A 76 -7.10 3.36 0.70
CA ARG A 76 -6.36 3.32 -0.56
C ARG A 76 -7.10 4.11 -1.64
N GLN A 77 -6.41 5.03 -2.30
CA GLN A 77 -6.92 5.80 -3.43
C GLN A 77 -6.11 5.49 -4.70
N SER A 78 -6.76 5.61 -5.86
CA SER A 78 -6.17 5.36 -7.19
C SER A 78 -5.92 6.65 -7.97
N ASP A 79 -5.81 7.78 -7.28
CA ASP A 79 -5.69 9.11 -7.92
C ASP A 79 -4.36 9.30 -8.67
N LEU A 80 -3.36 8.43 -8.44
CA LEU A 80 -2.12 8.34 -9.22
C LEU A 80 -2.27 7.53 -10.52
N GLY A 81 -3.45 6.98 -10.80
CA GLY A 81 -3.73 6.21 -12.01
C GLY A 81 -2.81 5.00 -12.17
N LYS A 82 -2.11 4.94 -13.31
CA LYS A 82 -1.19 3.83 -13.64
C LYS A 82 0.18 3.97 -12.97
N ASP A 83 0.47 5.12 -12.37
CA ASP A 83 1.81 5.44 -11.87
C ASP A 83 1.98 5.01 -10.40
N GLY A 84 0.88 4.77 -9.67
CA GLY A 84 0.96 4.44 -8.25
C GLY A 84 -0.36 4.25 -7.51
N LEU A 85 -0.27 4.21 -6.18
CA LEU A 85 -1.39 4.21 -5.23
C LEU A 85 -1.13 5.18 -4.09
N ILE A 86 -2.20 5.69 -3.47
CA ILE A 86 -2.11 6.53 -2.28
C ILE A 86 -2.72 5.78 -1.10
N PHE A 87 -2.03 5.77 0.03
CA PHE A 87 -2.52 5.25 1.31
C PHE A 87 -2.68 6.39 2.29
N ARG A 88 -3.93 6.69 2.66
CA ARG A 88 -4.28 7.71 3.65
C ARG A 88 -4.32 7.07 5.04
N MET A 89 -3.33 7.36 5.86
CA MET A 89 -3.19 6.85 7.23
C MET A 89 -3.57 7.95 8.25
N PRO A 90 -3.68 7.64 9.54
CA PRO A 90 -4.11 8.62 10.54
C PRO A 90 -3.20 9.84 10.70
N THR A 91 -1.89 9.64 10.53
CA THR A 91 -0.82 10.63 10.79
C THR A 91 -0.06 11.08 9.55
N GLU A 92 -0.17 10.34 8.44
CA GLU A 92 0.51 10.63 7.18
C GLU A 92 -0.26 10.04 5.99
N SER A 93 0.12 10.44 4.78
CA SER A 93 -0.23 9.73 3.55
C SER A 93 1.04 9.20 2.91
N VAL A 94 1.01 7.97 2.42
CA VAL A 94 2.11 7.35 1.68
C VAL A 94 1.68 7.21 0.23
N TYR A 95 2.40 7.89 -0.66
CA TYR A 95 2.19 7.82 -2.10
C TYR A 95 3.21 6.84 -2.66
N VAL A 96 2.73 5.68 -3.11
CA VAL A 96 3.56 4.60 -3.63
C VAL A 96 3.60 4.72 -5.16
N TYR A 97 4.77 5.02 -5.72
CA TYR A 97 5.01 5.09 -7.15
C TYR A 97 5.75 3.85 -7.64
N TRP A 98 5.29 3.27 -8.75
CA TRP A 98 5.87 2.04 -9.32
C TRP A 98 7.24 2.24 -9.96
N ASP A 99 7.58 3.49 -10.31
CA ASP A 99 8.91 3.83 -10.79
C ASP A 99 9.86 4.14 -9.63
N ALA A 100 10.50 3.10 -9.13
CA ALA A 100 11.52 3.19 -8.08
C ALA A 100 12.82 3.89 -8.51
N SER A 101 13.00 4.21 -9.80
CA SER A 101 14.24 4.82 -10.31
C SER A 101 14.29 6.34 -10.19
N SER A 102 13.21 6.96 -9.73
CA SER A 102 12.97 8.41 -9.81
C SER A 102 13.07 9.15 -8.46
N LEU A 103 14.01 8.75 -7.60
CA LEU A 103 14.28 9.41 -6.31
C LEU A 103 14.92 10.79 -6.45
#